data_AF-A0A2E9KR76-F1
#
_entry.id   AF-A0A2E9KR76-F1
#
_cell.length_a   1.000
_cell.length_b   1.000
_cell.length_c   1.000
_cell.angle_alpha   90.00
_cell.angle_beta   90.00
_cell.angle_gamma   90.00
#
_symmetry.space_group_name_H-M   'P 1'
#
loop_
_entity.id
_entity.type
_entity.pdbx_description
1 polymer ?
#
loop_
_entity_poly.entity_id
_entity_poly.type
_entity_poly.pdbx_seq_one_letter_code
_entity_poly.pdbx_strand_id
1 'polypeptide(L)'
;MNSDVTIKPTESIFYRAFDTRIKLIKIPRNFHFTYTKINDIGKLRYRVVKNYRSRHEYDANFYTSDESIIESLLQCQFEIIEITKPLNKTHKELLHKRDRKVVIRDKLWFNRYKHKISSWHNWDRATTVEESRDMVKWIYEHFPKGKNRIVSSMYGSYFTSSNRLAQPPTIFTNSEETMMLMKLAYSNMLRLTMETCITLQELDN
;
A
#
# COMPACT_ATOMS: atom_id res chain seq x y z
N MET A 1 15.58 -29.75 -14.08
CA MET A 1 15.02 -29.71 -12.71
C MET A 1 13.91 -28.69 -12.72
N ASN A 2 12.65 -29.13 -12.74
CA ASN A 2 11.50 -28.23 -12.54
C ASN A 2 11.47 -27.86 -11.06
N SER A 3 12.24 -26.85 -10.67
CA SER A 3 11.95 -26.14 -9.44
C SER A 3 10.62 -25.43 -9.66
N ASP A 4 9.58 -25.81 -8.92
CA ASP A 4 8.27 -25.13 -8.95
C ASP A 4 8.45 -23.71 -8.40
N VAL A 5 8.82 -22.79 -9.29
CA VAL A 5 8.99 -21.38 -8.97
C VAL A 5 7.64 -20.84 -8.54
N THR A 6 7.53 -20.40 -7.29
CA THR A 6 6.27 -19.82 -6.81
C THR A 6 6.14 -18.40 -7.34
N ILE A 7 5.15 -18.14 -8.20
CA ILE A 7 4.84 -16.79 -8.67
C ILE A 7 3.73 -16.19 -7.82
N LYS A 8 3.96 -15.00 -7.26
CA LYS A 8 2.98 -14.26 -6.45
C LYS A 8 2.75 -12.86 -7.01
N PRO A 9 1.53 -12.34 -6.93
CA PRO A 9 1.30 -10.92 -7.16
C PRO A 9 1.98 -10.07 -6.09
N THR A 10 2.52 -8.91 -6.49
CA THR A 10 2.93 -7.88 -5.52
C THR A 10 1.74 -7.05 -5.08
N GLU A 11 1.72 -6.58 -3.83
CA GLU A 11 0.70 -5.65 -3.32
C GLU A 11 1.23 -4.21 -3.23
N SER A 12 2.55 -4.02 -3.34
CA SER A 12 3.18 -2.71 -3.15
C SER A 12 4.49 -2.59 -3.91
N ILE A 13 4.98 -1.35 -4.03
CA ILE A 13 6.30 -1.07 -4.57
C ILE A 13 7.36 -1.27 -3.46
N PHE A 14 8.29 -2.18 -3.69
CA PHE A 14 9.45 -2.40 -2.85
C PHE A 14 10.38 -1.18 -2.88
N TYR A 15 10.75 -0.70 -1.69
CA TYR A 15 11.64 0.45 -1.51
C TYR A 15 11.20 1.70 -2.28
N ARG A 16 9.89 1.82 -2.57
CA ARG A 16 9.30 2.92 -3.37
C ARG A 16 9.90 3.06 -4.79
N ALA A 17 10.58 2.02 -5.30
CA ALA A 17 11.24 2.04 -6.60
C ALA A 17 10.97 0.81 -7.47
N PHE A 18 10.81 -0.37 -6.87
CA PHE A 18 10.77 -1.64 -7.61
C PHE A 18 9.43 -2.35 -7.44
N ASP A 19 8.89 -2.90 -8.52
CA ASP A 19 7.63 -3.67 -8.54
C ASP A 19 7.86 -5.18 -8.57
N THR A 20 9.09 -5.63 -8.84
CA THR A 20 9.41 -7.06 -8.90
C THR A 20 10.46 -7.45 -7.87
N ARG A 21 10.24 -8.59 -7.20
CA ARG A 21 11.20 -9.27 -6.33
C ARG A 21 11.42 -10.68 -6.85
N ILE A 22 12.67 -11.09 -6.99
CA ILE A 22 13.09 -12.45 -7.30
C ILE A 22 13.89 -12.97 -6.11
N LYS A 23 13.46 -14.11 -5.55
CA LYS A 23 14.12 -14.76 -4.42
C LYS A 23 15.00 -15.90 -4.95
N LEU A 24 16.30 -15.71 -4.84
CA LEU A 24 17.34 -16.66 -5.25
C LEU A 24 17.97 -17.27 -4.01
N ILE A 25 18.34 -18.56 -4.07
CA ILE A 25 18.97 -19.26 -2.95
C ILE A 25 20.30 -19.89 -3.34
N LYS A 26 21.11 -20.23 -2.33
CA LYS A 26 22.40 -20.94 -2.48
C LYS A 26 23.41 -20.21 -3.39
N ILE A 27 23.46 -18.89 -3.32
CA ILE A 27 24.42 -18.09 -4.09
C ILE A 27 25.77 -18.12 -3.37
N PRO A 28 26.90 -18.38 -4.07
CA PRO A 28 28.24 -18.33 -3.48
C PRO A 28 28.53 -16.96 -2.87
N ARG A 29 29.15 -16.94 -1.68
CA ARG A 29 29.41 -15.72 -0.89
C ARG A 29 30.11 -14.61 -1.67
N ASN A 30 31.08 -15.00 -2.51
CA ASN A 30 31.90 -14.09 -3.31
C ASN A 30 31.25 -13.70 -4.64
N PHE A 31 30.05 -14.19 -4.93
CA PHE A 31 29.33 -13.82 -6.13
C PHE A 31 28.72 -12.41 -5.98
N HIS A 32 28.82 -11.65 -7.07
CA HIS A 32 28.25 -10.32 -7.18
C HIS A 32 27.51 -10.20 -8.50
N PHE A 33 26.28 -9.70 -8.44
CA PHE A 33 25.51 -9.38 -9.63
C PHE A 33 26.09 -8.13 -10.30
N THR A 34 26.49 -8.26 -11.56
CA THR A 34 27.14 -7.22 -12.36
C THR A 34 26.15 -6.60 -13.34
N TYR A 35 25.31 -5.69 -12.84
CA TYR A 35 24.44 -4.85 -13.68
C TYR A 35 24.77 -3.38 -13.43
N THR A 36 24.54 -2.51 -14.41
CA THR A 36 24.65 -1.06 -14.19
C THR A 36 23.66 -0.66 -13.09
N LYS A 37 24.18 -0.05 -12.02
CA LYS A 37 23.39 0.24 -10.82
C LYS A 37 22.36 1.36 -11.02
N ILE A 38 22.67 2.31 -11.89
CA ILE A 38 21.91 3.52 -12.15
C ILE A 38 21.54 3.54 -13.64
N ASN A 39 20.32 3.98 -13.98
CA ASN A 39 19.89 4.18 -15.35
C ASN A 39 20.23 5.60 -15.86
N ASP A 40 19.92 5.88 -17.12
CA ASP A 40 20.23 7.15 -17.78
C ASP A 40 19.57 8.38 -17.12
N ILE A 41 18.58 8.16 -16.26
CA ILE A 41 17.80 9.20 -15.54
C ILE A 41 18.22 9.27 -14.06
N GLY A 42 19.35 8.66 -13.67
CA GLY A 42 19.86 8.74 -12.30
C GLY A 42 19.10 7.89 -11.27
N LYS A 43 18.18 7.01 -11.68
CA LYS A 43 17.44 6.11 -10.78
C LYS A 43 18.14 4.77 -10.63
N LEU A 44 18.02 4.17 -9.44
CA LEU A 44 18.49 2.80 -9.20
C LEU A 44 17.74 1.81 -10.09
N ARG A 45 18.47 0.93 -10.77
CA ARG A 45 17.90 -0.15 -11.60
C ARG A 45 17.52 -1.36 -10.78
N TYR A 46 18.28 -1.64 -9.72
CA TYR A 46 18.05 -2.77 -8.86
C TYR A 46 18.55 -2.56 -7.42
N ARG A 47 18.10 -3.43 -6.52
CA ARG A 47 18.61 -3.57 -5.16
C ARG A 47 18.71 -5.05 -4.79
N VAL A 48 19.79 -5.43 -4.13
CA VAL A 48 19.98 -6.80 -3.64
C VAL A 48 20.10 -6.78 -2.12
N VAL A 49 19.29 -7.60 -1.46
CA VAL A 49 19.39 -7.87 -0.03
C VAL A 49 19.92 -9.27 0.15
N LYS A 50 21.12 -9.39 0.73
CA LYS A 50 21.80 -10.66 0.97
C LYS A 50 21.48 -11.16 2.38
N ASN A 51 21.03 -12.42 2.48
CA ASN A 51 20.81 -13.14 3.72
C ASN A 51 21.81 -14.30 3.80
N TYR A 52 22.89 -14.12 4.54
CA TYR A 52 23.95 -15.12 4.64
C TYR A 52 23.47 -16.35 5.41
N ARG A 53 23.48 -17.52 4.77
CA ARG A 53 23.16 -18.80 5.40
C ARG A 53 24.38 -19.42 6.08
N SER A 54 25.55 -19.27 5.45
CA SER A 54 26.79 -19.87 5.90
C SER A 54 28.01 -19.02 5.54
N ARG A 55 29.21 -19.55 5.81
CA ARG A 55 30.48 -18.96 5.35
C ARG A 55 30.66 -19.04 3.83
N HIS A 56 29.95 -19.93 3.15
CA HIS A 56 30.14 -20.19 1.72
C HIS A 56 29.00 -19.66 0.86
N GLU A 57 27.79 -19.48 1.43
CA GLU A 57 26.59 -19.19 0.64
C GLU A 57 25.64 -18.18 1.29
N TYR A 58 24.82 -17.53 0.46
CA TYR A 58 23.75 -16.63 0.86
C TYR A 58 22.51 -16.78 -0.04
N ASP A 59 21.37 -16.36 0.49
CA ASP A 59 20.15 -16.14 -0.28
C ASP A 59 20.00 -14.66 -0.63
N ALA A 60 19.46 -14.36 -1.80
CA ALA A 60 19.18 -13.00 -2.22
C ALA A 60 17.69 -12.75 -2.38
N ASN A 61 17.22 -11.62 -1.85
CA ASN A 61 16.06 -10.95 -2.44
C ASN A 61 16.56 -9.90 -3.42
N PHE A 62 16.29 -10.12 -4.70
CA PHE A 62 16.68 -9.23 -5.78
C PHE A 62 15.46 -8.41 -6.20
N TYR A 63 15.53 -7.09 -6.06
CA TYR A 63 14.46 -6.16 -6.37
C TYR A 63 14.81 -5.38 -7.63
N THR A 64 13.92 -5.36 -8.62
CA THR A 64 14.12 -4.64 -9.88
C THR A 64 12.76 -4.36 -10.53
N SER A 65 12.72 -3.42 -11.47
CA SER A 65 11.60 -3.25 -12.42
C SER A 65 12.08 -3.29 -13.87
N ASP A 66 13.37 -3.57 -14.06
CA ASP A 66 14.03 -3.63 -15.36
C ASP A 66 13.89 -5.04 -15.94
N GLU A 67 13.19 -5.13 -17.07
CA GLU A 67 12.86 -6.39 -17.75
C GLU A 67 14.12 -7.13 -18.20
N SER A 68 15.16 -6.43 -18.66
CA SER A 68 16.43 -7.07 -19.06
C SER A 68 17.16 -7.74 -17.90
N ILE A 69 17.09 -7.13 -16.71
CA ILE A 69 17.66 -7.73 -15.49
C ILE A 69 16.83 -8.94 -15.05
N ILE A 70 15.49 -8.86 -15.18
CA ILE A 70 14.59 -9.97 -14.84
C ILE A 70 14.89 -11.17 -15.73
N GLU A 71 14.94 -10.99 -17.05
CA GLU A 71 15.25 -12.05 -18.02
C GLU A 71 16.62 -12.69 -17.76
N SER A 72 17.64 -11.87 -17.50
CA SER A 72 18.98 -12.36 -17.16
C SER A 72 18.99 -13.18 -15.87
N LEU A 73 18.21 -12.79 -14.86
CA LEU A 73 18.09 -13.56 -13.61
C LEU A 73 17.32 -14.87 -13.82
N LEU A 74 16.28 -14.88 -14.65
CA LEU A 74 15.53 -16.11 -14.97
C LEU A 74 16.39 -17.15 -15.70
N GLN A 75 17.40 -16.71 -16.43
CA GLN A 75 18.35 -17.57 -17.15
C GLN A 75 19.61 -17.89 -16.33
N CYS A 76 19.73 -17.35 -15.12
CA CYS A 76 20.94 -17.52 -14.32
C CYS A 76 21.05 -18.95 -13.75
N GLN A 77 22.27 -19.33 -13.38
CA GLN A 77 22.57 -20.65 -12.82
C GLN A 77 22.02 -20.89 -11.39
N PHE A 78 21.40 -19.88 -10.76
CA PHE A 78 20.96 -19.97 -9.38
C PHE A 78 19.50 -20.40 -9.28
N GLU A 79 19.21 -21.16 -8.22
CA GLU A 79 17.86 -21.63 -7.93
C GLU A 79 16.95 -20.46 -7.53
N ILE A 80 15.85 -20.28 -8.28
CA ILE A 80 14.80 -19.31 -7.97
C ILE A 80 13.65 -20.05 -7.29
N ILE A 81 13.26 -19.59 -6.11
CA ILE A 81 12.16 -20.20 -5.35
C ILE A 81 10.87 -19.39 -5.38
N GLU A 82 10.98 -18.07 -5.60
CA GLU A 82 9.81 -17.20 -5.61
C GLU A 82 10.03 -15.96 -6.48
N ILE A 83 9.01 -15.59 -7.25
CA ILE A 83 8.94 -14.33 -7.99
C ILE A 83 7.69 -13.60 -7.55
N THR A 84 7.85 -12.39 -7.01
CA THR A 84 6.75 -11.49 -6.69
C THR A 84 6.73 -10.37 -7.71
N LYS A 85 5.67 -10.25 -8.53
CA LYS A 85 5.59 -9.27 -9.62
C LYS A 85 4.16 -8.77 -9.84
N PRO A 86 3.93 -7.67 -10.59
CA PRO A 86 2.59 -7.30 -11.03
C PRO A 86 1.97 -8.39 -11.90
N LEU A 87 0.65 -8.56 -11.81
CA LEU A 87 -0.09 -9.56 -12.60
C LEU A 87 -0.12 -9.18 -14.08
N ASN A 88 -0.36 -7.90 -14.38
CA ASN A 88 -0.50 -7.36 -15.72
C ASN A 88 -0.11 -5.87 -15.75
N LYS A 89 -0.22 -5.27 -16.93
CA LYS A 89 0.10 -3.85 -17.17
C LYS A 89 -0.74 -2.91 -16.30
N THR A 90 -2.04 -3.18 -16.17
CA THR A 90 -2.96 -2.39 -15.33
C THR A 90 -2.53 -2.40 -13.87
N HIS A 91 -2.19 -3.58 -13.33
CA HIS A 91 -1.64 -3.71 -11.99
C HIS A 91 -0.35 -2.88 -11.84
N LYS A 92 0.60 -3.00 -12.78
CA LYS A 92 1.84 -2.20 -12.78
C LYS A 92 1.55 -0.70 -12.76
N GLU A 93 0.65 -0.23 -13.60
CA GLU A 93 0.26 1.19 -13.65
C GLU A 93 -0.35 1.67 -12.34
N LEU A 94 -1.24 0.89 -11.73
CA LEU A 94 -1.87 1.23 -10.45
C LEU A 94 -0.87 1.31 -9.29
N LEU A 95 0.15 0.46 -9.27
CA LEU A 95 1.22 0.52 -8.27
C LEU A 95 2.00 1.84 -8.34
N HIS A 96 2.30 2.32 -9.55
CA HIS A 96 3.12 3.51 -9.78
C HIS A 96 2.31 4.82 -9.81
N LYS A 97 0.98 4.76 -9.87
CA LYS A 97 0.10 5.93 -9.92
C LYS A 97 0.07 6.65 -8.57
N ARG A 98 0.57 7.90 -8.55
CA ARG A 98 0.62 8.73 -7.33
C ARG A 98 -0.66 9.54 -7.07
N ASP A 99 -1.50 9.75 -8.09
CA ASP A 99 -2.62 10.70 -8.03
C ASP A 99 -3.87 10.16 -7.33
N ARG A 100 -4.03 8.84 -7.27
CA ARG A 100 -5.08 8.18 -6.48
C ARG A 100 -4.40 7.26 -5.49
N LYS A 101 -4.75 7.36 -4.20
CA LYS A 101 -4.27 6.42 -3.18
C LYS A 101 -5.01 5.09 -3.33
N VAL A 102 -4.78 4.43 -4.45
CA VAL A 102 -5.19 3.05 -4.67
C VAL A 102 -4.27 2.18 -3.82
N VAL A 103 -4.86 1.26 -3.06
CA VAL A 103 -4.14 0.30 -2.25
C VAL A 103 -4.48 -1.08 -2.78
N ILE A 104 -3.47 -1.83 -3.19
CA ILE A 104 -3.65 -3.20 -3.68
C ILE A 104 -3.54 -4.14 -2.48
N ARG A 105 -4.47 -5.08 -2.36
CA ARG A 105 -4.54 -6.03 -1.24
C ARG A 105 -5.06 -7.38 -1.72
N ASP A 106 -4.69 -8.44 -1.03
CA ASP A 106 -5.35 -9.75 -1.18
C ASP A 106 -6.84 -9.67 -0.85
N LYS A 107 -7.19 -8.92 0.21
CA LYS A 107 -8.58 -8.79 0.70
C LYS A 107 -8.96 -7.35 0.99
N LEU A 108 -10.26 -7.06 0.82
CA LEU A 108 -10.90 -5.83 1.25
C LEU A 108 -10.67 -5.56 2.75
N TRP A 109 -10.83 -4.31 3.18
CA TRP A 109 -10.73 -3.99 4.61
C TRP A 109 -11.81 -4.70 5.41
N PHE A 110 -11.40 -5.44 6.45
CA PHE A 110 -12.28 -6.32 7.23
C PHE A 110 -13.07 -7.31 6.36
N ASN A 111 -12.50 -7.71 5.21
CA ASN A 111 -13.12 -8.57 4.20
C ASN A 111 -14.47 -8.04 3.67
N ARG A 112 -14.75 -6.73 3.79
CA ARG A 112 -16.06 -6.15 3.46
C ARG A 112 -16.02 -4.79 2.79
N TYR A 113 -15.03 -3.95 3.12
CA TYR A 113 -15.05 -2.53 2.75
C TYR A 113 -14.01 -2.18 1.69
N LYS A 114 -14.44 -1.49 0.64
CA LYS A 114 -13.64 -1.09 -0.53
C LYS A 114 -12.95 0.26 -0.36
N HIS A 115 -13.41 1.11 0.55
CA HIS A 115 -12.83 2.42 0.80
C HIS A 115 -12.43 2.59 2.26
N LYS A 116 -11.34 3.33 2.48
CA LYS A 116 -10.88 3.77 3.80
C LYS A 116 -10.66 5.28 3.78
N ILE A 117 -11.20 5.95 4.79
CA ILE A 117 -11.04 7.39 5.00
C ILE A 117 -10.28 7.56 6.31
N SER A 118 -9.10 8.17 6.23
CA SER A 118 -8.33 8.64 7.37
C SER A 118 -8.28 10.15 7.34
N SER A 119 -8.41 10.79 8.49
CA SER A 119 -8.51 12.24 8.57
C SER A 119 -7.87 12.77 9.84
N TRP A 120 -7.45 14.02 9.79
CA TRP A 120 -6.94 14.77 10.94
C TRP A 120 -7.32 16.24 10.79
N HIS A 121 -7.41 16.95 11.92
CA HIS A 121 -7.69 18.37 11.92
C HIS A 121 -6.64 19.13 11.13
N ASN A 122 -7.09 20.07 10.31
CA ASN A 122 -6.24 20.94 9.55
C ASN A 122 -5.69 22.05 10.46
N TRP A 123 -4.39 22.04 10.73
CA TRP A 123 -3.76 23.05 11.59
C TRP A 123 -3.80 24.46 11.00
N ASP A 124 -3.99 24.58 9.68
CA ASP A 124 -4.09 25.87 9.00
C ASP A 124 -5.41 26.60 9.26
N ARG A 125 -6.44 25.87 9.74
CA ARG A 125 -7.74 26.43 10.11
C ARG A 125 -8.02 26.16 11.58
N ALA A 126 -8.19 27.24 12.36
CA ALA A 126 -8.71 27.12 13.71
C ALA A 126 -10.11 26.46 13.67
N THR A 127 -10.19 25.24 14.18
CA THR A 127 -11.44 24.48 14.31
C THR A 127 -11.91 24.60 15.75
N THR A 128 -13.17 24.97 15.94
CA THR A 128 -13.78 25.06 17.26
C THR A 128 -14.18 23.69 17.79
N VAL A 129 -14.39 23.58 19.10
CA VAL A 129 -14.84 22.32 19.71
C VAL A 129 -16.23 21.94 19.19
N GLU A 130 -17.11 22.93 19.00
CA GLU A 130 -18.45 22.79 18.46
C GLU A 130 -18.43 22.24 17.04
N GLU A 131 -17.67 22.86 16.12
CA GLU A 131 -17.50 22.39 14.74
C GLU A 131 -16.95 20.95 14.70
N SER A 132 -15.99 20.64 15.57
CA SER A 132 -15.43 19.28 15.65
C SER A 132 -16.45 18.25 16.10
N ARG A 133 -17.36 18.61 17.02
CA ARG A 133 -18.43 17.71 17.49
C ARG A 133 -19.50 17.53 16.43
N ASP A 134 -19.87 18.59 15.72
CA ASP A 134 -20.87 18.52 14.65
C ASP A 134 -20.37 17.71 13.45
N MET A 135 -19.09 17.79 13.13
CA MET A 135 -18.46 16.87 12.18
C MET A 135 -18.58 15.40 12.61
N VAL A 136 -18.35 15.08 13.89
CA VAL A 136 -18.49 13.70 14.37
C VAL A 136 -19.94 13.24 14.29
N LYS A 137 -20.91 14.08 14.65
CA LYS A 137 -22.35 13.77 14.50
C LYS A 137 -22.67 13.48 13.04
N TRP A 138 -22.27 14.37 12.13
CA TRP A 138 -22.47 14.21 10.70
C TRP A 138 -21.89 12.88 10.19
N ILE A 139 -20.69 12.50 10.63
CA ILE A 139 -20.08 11.21 10.27
C ILE A 139 -20.96 10.04 10.72
N TYR A 140 -21.44 10.03 11.97
CA TYR A 140 -22.26 8.91 12.46
C TYR A 140 -23.65 8.85 11.80
N GLU A 141 -24.19 9.99 11.36
CA GLU A 141 -25.44 10.07 10.59
C GLU A 141 -25.27 9.52 9.17
N HIS A 142 -24.20 9.91 8.47
CA HIS A 142 -23.99 9.57 7.07
C HIS A 142 -23.26 8.24 6.85
N PHE A 143 -22.55 7.74 7.86
CA PHE A 143 -21.89 6.44 7.87
C PHE A 143 -22.47 5.50 8.94
N PRO A 144 -23.72 5.03 8.80
CA PRO A 144 -24.35 4.17 9.80
C PRO A 144 -23.55 2.88 10.03
N LYS A 145 -23.34 2.50 11.29
CA LYS A 145 -22.49 1.35 11.72
C LYS A 145 -22.89 -0.01 11.13
N GLY A 146 -24.14 -0.20 10.70
CA GLY A 146 -24.57 -1.45 10.07
C GLY A 146 -24.00 -1.63 8.65
N LYS A 147 -23.76 -0.52 7.95
CA LYS A 147 -23.25 -0.48 6.56
C LYS A 147 -21.78 -0.06 6.48
N ASN A 148 -21.22 0.47 7.55
CA ASN A 148 -19.89 1.05 7.61
C ASN A 148 -19.19 0.63 8.89
N ARG A 149 -17.86 0.60 8.87
CA ARG A 149 -17.08 0.44 10.11
C ARG A 149 -16.42 1.77 10.45
N ILE A 150 -16.80 2.30 11.61
CA ILE A 150 -16.20 3.52 12.17
C ILE A 150 -15.29 3.08 13.31
N VAL A 151 -13.99 3.37 13.19
CA VAL A 151 -12.98 3.12 14.22
C VAL A 151 -12.62 4.43 14.88
N SER A 152 -13.06 4.59 16.13
CA SER A 152 -12.74 5.74 16.97
C SER A 152 -11.40 5.56 17.66
N SER A 153 -10.57 6.61 17.68
CA SER A 153 -9.37 6.68 18.52
C SER A 153 -9.67 7.07 19.98
N MET A 154 -10.90 7.49 20.28
CA MET A 154 -11.33 7.99 21.60
C MET A 154 -12.32 7.05 22.32
N TYR A 155 -12.43 5.78 21.89
CA TYR A 155 -13.30 4.76 22.50
C TYR A 155 -14.76 5.23 22.74
N GLY A 156 -15.29 6.13 21.91
CA GLY A 156 -16.66 6.64 22.02
C GLY A 156 -16.88 7.88 22.91
N SER A 157 -15.82 8.43 23.51
CA SER A 157 -15.89 9.63 24.38
C SER A 157 -15.85 10.98 23.64
N TYR A 158 -16.51 11.07 22.48
CA TYR A 158 -16.48 12.30 21.67
C TYR A 158 -17.19 13.49 22.30
N PHE A 159 -18.17 13.22 23.17
CA PHE A 159 -19.06 14.24 23.73
C PHE A 159 -18.85 14.47 25.23
N THR A 160 -17.94 13.75 25.87
CA THR A 160 -17.69 13.81 27.32
C THR A 160 -16.53 14.73 27.69
N SER A 161 -15.61 14.99 26.76
CA SER A 161 -14.47 15.90 26.94
C SER A 161 -14.88 17.34 26.58
N SER A 162 -14.90 18.25 27.56
CA SER A 162 -15.38 19.63 27.38
C SER A 162 -14.45 20.51 26.55
N ASN A 163 -13.13 20.34 26.65
CA ASN A 163 -12.14 21.31 26.14
C ASN A 163 -11.19 20.77 25.05
N ARG A 164 -11.51 19.64 24.40
CA ARG A 164 -10.67 19.08 23.32
C ARG A 164 -11.47 18.88 22.05
N LEU A 165 -10.82 19.12 20.92
CA LEU A 165 -11.37 18.78 19.61
C LEU A 165 -11.64 17.28 19.53
N ALA A 166 -12.81 16.93 19.01
CA ALA A 166 -13.14 15.54 18.76
C ALA A 166 -12.25 14.99 17.64
N GLN A 167 -11.52 13.91 17.91
CA GLN A 167 -10.64 13.29 16.91
C GLN A 167 -11.47 12.62 15.82
N PRO A 168 -11.33 13.01 14.54
CA PRO A 168 -12.14 12.40 13.50
C PRO A 168 -11.83 10.89 13.41
N PRO A 169 -12.85 10.03 13.34
CA PRO A 169 -12.63 8.59 13.29
C PRO A 169 -12.06 8.16 11.94
N THR A 170 -11.48 6.95 11.90
CA THR A 170 -11.20 6.27 10.63
C THR A 170 -12.45 5.54 10.17
N ILE A 171 -12.84 5.75 8.91
CA ILE A 171 -14.08 5.22 8.34
C ILE A 171 -13.74 4.19 7.28
N PHE A 172 -14.43 3.06 7.29
CA PHE A 172 -14.39 2.05 6.23
C PHE A 172 -15.79 1.90 5.65
N THR A 173 -15.91 2.06 4.33
CA THR A 173 -17.19 2.15 3.63
C THR A 173 -17.12 1.51 2.23
N ASN A 174 -18.29 1.24 1.67
CA ASN A 174 -18.49 0.88 0.26
C ASN A 174 -19.17 1.98 -0.56
N SER A 175 -19.59 3.10 0.05
CA SER A 175 -20.19 4.22 -0.68
C SER A 175 -19.12 5.25 -1.01
N GLU A 176 -18.76 5.30 -2.29
CA GLU A 176 -17.88 6.34 -2.83
C GLU A 176 -18.57 7.71 -2.77
N GLU A 177 -19.89 7.76 -2.95
CA GLU A 177 -20.68 8.98 -2.94
C GLU A 177 -20.60 9.67 -1.57
N THR A 178 -20.87 8.94 -0.48
CA THR A 178 -20.78 9.50 0.88
C THR A 178 -19.35 9.91 1.23
N MET A 179 -18.35 9.16 0.75
CA MET A 179 -16.94 9.54 0.88
C MET A 179 -16.66 10.88 0.19
N MET A 180 -17.15 11.10 -1.04
CA MET A 180 -16.97 12.35 -1.77
C MET A 180 -17.75 13.50 -1.12
N LEU A 181 -18.96 13.25 -0.61
CA LEU A 181 -19.72 14.25 0.16
C LEU A 181 -18.95 14.70 1.40
N MET A 182 -18.34 13.78 2.15
CA MET A 182 -17.48 14.12 3.28
C MET A 182 -16.29 15.00 2.85
N LYS A 183 -15.70 14.71 1.68
CA LYS A 183 -14.62 15.52 1.12
C LYS A 183 -15.06 16.97 0.89
N LEU A 184 -16.21 17.14 0.25
CA LEU A 184 -16.75 18.45 -0.05
C LEU A 184 -17.12 19.22 1.22
N ALA A 185 -17.79 18.54 2.17
CA ALA A 185 -18.26 19.17 3.40
C ALA A 185 -17.12 19.60 4.34
N TYR A 186 -16.03 18.82 4.42
CA TYR A 186 -15.03 19.00 5.49
C TYR A 186 -13.58 19.17 5.01
N SER A 187 -13.30 19.30 3.71
CA SER A 187 -11.91 19.49 3.21
C SER A 187 -11.22 20.76 3.71
N ASN A 188 -11.97 21.78 4.08
CA ASN A 188 -11.44 23.00 4.69
C ASN A 188 -11.01 22.78 6.16
N MET A 189 -11.71 21.91 6.89
CA MET A 189 -11.51 21.62 8.31
C MET A 189 -10.56 20.45 8.54
N LEU A 190 -10.61 19.45 7.66
CA LEU A 190 -9.90 18.19 7.78
C LEU A 190 -8.95 18.01 6.61
N ARG A 191 -7.74 17.56 6.93
CA ARG A 191 -6.87 16.93 5.94
C ARG A 191 -7.33 15.49 5.78
N LEU A 192 -7.84 15.16 4.59
CA LEU A 192 -8.44 13.87 4.29
C LEU A 192 -7.51 13.01 3.42
N THR A 193 -7.39 11.75 3.79
CA THR A 193 -6.78 10.68 2.99
C THR A 193 -7.84 9.66 2.67
N MET A 194 -8.17 9.53 1.37
CA MET A 194 -9.16 8.60 0.86
C MET A 194 -8.44 7.53 0.05
N GLU A 195 -8.55 6.29 0.52
CA GLU A 195 -7.89 5.13 -0.07
C GLU A 195 -8.95 4.20 -0.66
N THR A 196 -8.71 3.70 -1.88
CA THR A 196 -9.58 2.70 -2.53
C THR A 196 -8.82 1.40 -2.65
N CYS A 197 -9.39 0.34 -2.09
CA CYS A 197 -8.85 -1.01 -2.21
C CYS A 197 -9.21 -1.57 -3.58
N ILE A 198 -8.20 -2.08 -4.28
CA ILE A 198 -8.40 -2.97 -5.43
C ILE A 198 -7.83 -4.32 -5.02
N THR A 199 -8.67 -5.35 -5.06
CA THR A 199 -8.20 -6.69 -4.71
C THR A 199 -7.36 -7.30 -5.83
N LEU A 200 -6.48 -8.23 -5.48
CA LEU A 200 -5.72 -8.99 -6.47
C LEU A 200 -6.64 -9.78 -7.42
N GLN A 201 -7.76 -10.27 -6.92
CA GLN A 201 -8.79 -10.94 -7.73
C GLN A 201 -9.43 -10.00 -8.76
N GLU A 202 -9.66 -8.73 -8.41
CA GLU A 202 -10.17 -7.72 -9.36
C GLU A 202 -9.17 -7.39 -10.47
N LEU A 203 -7.87 -7.62 -10.25
CA LEU A 203 -6.81 -7.36 -11.22
C LEU A 203 -6.48 -8.55 -12.10
N ASP A 204 -6.90 -9.75 -11.72
CA ASP A 204 -6.65 -10.99 -12.47
C ASP A 204 -7.68 -11.25 -13.58
N ASN A 205 -8.87 -10.63 -13.47
CA ASN A 205 -9.94 -10.63 -14.47
C ASN A 205 -9.75 -9.53 -15.53
#